data_AF-A0A349W485-F1
#
_entry.id   AF-A0A349W485-F1
#
_cell.length_a   1.000
_cell.length_b   1.000
_cell.length_c   1.000
_cell.angle_alpha   90.00
_cell.angle_beta   90.00
_cell.angle_gamma   90.00
#
_symmetry.space_group_name_H-M   'P 1'
#
loop_
_entity.id
_entity.type
_entity.pdbx_description
1 polymer ?
#
loop_
_entity_poly.entity_id
_entity_poly.type
_entity_poly.pdbx_seq_one_letter_code
_entity_poly.pdbx_strand_id
1 'polypeptide(L)'
;SSDLFYSFFITLGIFLFLRAKDYYAIGLYPIYFAFGAVYISSLLENKTGQILKPILIALTAILFLPVYNIAFPNRNPAYFVNHPDKYRKYGMLTWEDGKEHPLPQDFADMLGWQELARKVDSLYDQIPRSENTLVLCDNYGQAGAINYYSKRGIKAVSFNADYINWFDLNKPYRNVIRIKDRWERERELAITSPFFGKSILADSITNSYAREYGTVIFTFIHAKININERISKEIASEKTAKKLPL
;
A
#
# COMPACT_ATOMS: atom_id res chain seq x y z
N SER A 1 26.59 -5.41 -25.95
CA SER A 1 26.41 -6.23 -24.74
C SER A 1 27.08 -5.60 -23.51
N SER A 2 28.17 -4.83 -23.67
CA SER A 2 28.82 -4.03 -22.61
C SER A 2 27.90 -3.00 -21.95
N ASP A 3 27.09 -2.30 -22.72
CA ASP A 3 26.39 -1.10 -22.24
C ASP A 3 25.26 -1.44 -21.26
N LEU A 4 24.57 -2.57 -21.49
CA LEU A 4 23.61 -3.12 -20.55
C LEU A 4 24.32 -3.50 -19.25
N PHE A 5 25.41 -4.27 -19.33
CA PHE A 5 26.19 -4.67 -18.15
C PHE A 5 26.58 -3.47 -17.29
N TYR A 6 27.16 -2.42 -17.89
CA TYR A 6 27.49 -1.22 -17.14
C TYR A 6 26.25 -0.51 -16.60
N SER A 7 25.15 -0.45 -17.36
CA SER A 7 23.89 0.13 -16.91
C SER A 7 23.34 -0.58 -15.66
N PHE A 8 23.38 -1.92 -15.59
CA PHE A 8 22.96 -2.67 -14.41
C PHE A 8 23.77 -2.30 -13.16
N PHE A 9 25.10 -2.31 -13.25
CA PHE A 9 25.95 -1.98 -12.10
C PHE A 9 25.89 -0.51 -11.72
N ILE A 10 25.77 0.40 -12.69
CA ILE A 10 25.58 1.83 -12.43
C ILE A 10 24.25 2.06 -11.72
N THR A 11 23.14 1.51 -12.23
CA THR A 11 21.82 1.65 -11.59
C THR A 11 21.80 1.02 -10.19
N LEU A 12 22.39 -0.17 -10.02
CA LEU A 12 22.53 -0.79 -8.70
C LEU A 12 23.37 0.08 -7.76
N GLY A 13 24.47 0.65 -8.25
CA GLY A 13 25.31 1.59 -7.50
C GLY A 13 24.54 2.84 -7.06
N ILE A 14 23.71 3.40 -7.94
CA ILE A 14 22.82 4.53 -7.62
C ILE A 14 21.81 4.13 -6.53
N PHE A 15 21.16 2.96 -6.63
CA PHE A 15 20.22 2.49 -5.61
C PHE A 15 20.89 2.30 -4.25
N LEU A 16 22.09 1.71 -4.22
CA LEU A 16 22.86 1.56 -2.99
C LEU A 16 23.26 2.92 -2.40
N PHE A 17 23.75 3.84 -3.23
CA PHE A 17 24.15 5.18 -2.81
C PHE A 17 22.99 5.98 -2.21
N LEU A 18 21.81 5.91 -2.85
CA LEU A 18 20.60 6.59 -2.39
C LEU A 18 19.86 5.85 -1.28
N ARG A 19 20.36 4.69 -0.83
CA ARG A 19 19.67 3.79 0.12
C ARG A 19 18.23 3.52 -0.30
N ALA A 20 18.06 3.29 -1.60
CA ALA A 20 16.77 3.03 -2.18
C ALA A 20 16.21 1.70 -1.65
N LYS A 21 14.89 1.57 -1.65
CA LYS A 21 14.24 0.31 -1.24
C LYS A 21 14.68 -0.81 -2.19
N ASP A 22 14.98 -1.97 -1.61
CA ASP A 22 15.56 -3.13 -2.28
C ASP A 22 14.74 -3.61 -3.49
N TYR A 23 13.41 -3.55 -3.39
CA TYR A 23 12.52 -3.96 -4.47
C TYR A 23 12.62 -3.09 -5.74
N TYR A 24 13.20 -1.89 -5.68
CA TYR A 24 13.45 -1.10 -6.89
C TYR A 24 14.44 -1.77 -7.84
N ALA A 25 15.35 -2.61 -7.33
CA ALA A 25 16.28 -3.36 -8.16
C ALA A 25 15.59 -4.51 -8.94
N ILE A 26 14.39 -4.93 -8.54
CA ILE A 26 13.69 -6.06 -9.19
C ILE A 26 13.48 -5.82 -10.69
N GLY A 27 13.23 -4.57 -11.10
CA GLY A 27 13.04 -4.20 -12.50
C GLY A 27 14.27 -4.42 -13.40
N LEU A 28 15.46 -4.57 -12.82
CA LEU A 28 16.69 -4.79 -13.58
C LEU A 28 16.83 -6.24 -14.08
N TYR A 29 16.33 -7.22 -13.32
CA TYR A 29 16.58 -8.64 -13.56
C TYR A 29 15.89 -9.25 -14.79
N PRO A 30 14.62 -8.92 -15.14
CA PRO A 30 13.91 -9.56 -16.26
C PRO A 30 14.64 -9.48 -17.60
N ILE A 31 15.32 -8.36 -17.86
CA ILE A 31 16.09 -8.14 -19.10
C ILE A 31 17.24 -9.17 -19.21
N TYR A 32 17.97 -9.38 -18.11
CA TYR A 32 19.06 -10.35 -18.06
C TYR A 32 18.57 -11.79 -18.12
N PHE A 33 17.44 -12.09 -17.45
CA PHE A 33 16.82 -13.41 -17.56
C PHE A 33 16.38 -13.72 -18.99
N ALA A 34 15.83 -12.74 -19.72
CA ALA A 34 15.47 -12.92 -21.12
C ALA A 34 16.70 -13.20 -22.00
N PHE A 35 17.75 -12.38 -21.91
CA PHE A 35 18.98 -12.62 -22.68
C PHE A 35 19.67 -13.93 -22.31
N GLY A 36 19.77 -14.25 -21.02
CA GLY A 36 20.33 -15.50 -20.53
C GLY A 36 19.55 -16.71 -21.02
N ALA A 37 18.21 -16.65 -21.01
CA ALA A 37 17.35 -17.72 -21.51
C ALA A 37 17.53 -17.95 -23.02
N VAL A 38 17.60 -16.88 -23.83
CA VAL A 38 17.85 -16.98 -25.27
C VAL A 38 19.23 -17.58 -25.55
N TYR A 39 20.26 -17.11 -24.85
CA TYR A 39 21.61 -17.63 -24.98
C TYR A 39 21.72 -19.11 -24.62
N ILE A 40 21.13 -19.52 -23.48
CA ILE A 40 21.10 -20.95 -23.10
C ILE A 40 20.31 -21.76 -24.13
N SER A 41 19.20 -21.22 -24.65
CA SER A 41 18.38 -21.91 -25.64
C SER A 41 19.12 -22.17 -26.96
N SER A 42 19.94 -21.21 -27.42
CA SER A 42 20.73 -21.35 -28.66
C SER A 42 21.86 -22.35 -28.53
N LEU A 43 22.48 -22.46 -27.34
CA LEU A 43 23.47 -23.52 -27.05
C LEU A 43 22.86 -24.92 -27.03
N LEU A 44 21.54 -25.03 -26.82
CA LEU A 44 20.79 -26.27 -26.67
C LEU A 44 19.93 -26.60 -27.91
N GLU A 45 20.33 -26.17 -29.11
CA GLU A 45 19.62 -26.49 -30.37
C GLU A 45 19.91 -27.90 -30.91
N ASN A 46 20.89 -28.61 -30.33
CA ASN A 46 21.23 -29.98 -30.71
C ASN A 46 20.26 -31.03 -30.12
N LYS A 47 20.40 -32.29 -30.55
CA LYS A 47 19.56 -33.42 -30.08
C LYS A 47 19.58 -33.60 -28.56
N THR A 48 20.75 -33.40 -27.92
CA THR A 48 20.89 -33.43 -26.45
C THR A 48 20.12 -32.28 -25.79
N GLY A 49 20.14 -31.10 -26.40
CA GLY A 49 19.42 -29.92 -25.94
C GLY A 49 17.91 -30.09 -25.93
N GLN A 50 17.34 -30.89 -26.83
CA GLN A 50 15.90 -31.23 -26.80
C GLN A 50 15.49 -32.00 -25.54
N ILE A 51 16.42 -32.77 -24.95
CA ILE A 51 16.22 -33.48 -23.68
C ILE A 51 16.53 -32.57 -22.49
N LEU A 52 17.59 -31.74 -22.58
CA LEU A 52 18.02 -30.86 -21.49
C LEU A 52 17.08 -29.67 -21.25
N LYS A 53 16.46 -29.10 -22.29
CA LYS A 53 15.53 -27.96 -22.17
C LYS A 53 14.39 -28.21 -21.17
N PRO A 54 13.59 -29.30 -21.29
CA PRO A 54 12.54 -29.56 -20.31
C PRO A 54 13.09 -29.83 -18.90
N ILE A 55 14.29 -30.41 -18.77
CA ILE A 55 14.94 -30.63 -17.47
C ILE A 55 15.30 -29.30 -16.81
N LEU A 56 15.87 -28.34 -17.55
CA LEU A 56 16.22 -27.02 -17.02
C LEU A 56 14.99 -26.21 -16.60
N ILE A 57 13.89 -26.32 -17.36
CA ILE A 57 12.61 -25.71 -16.99
C ILE A 57 12.07 -26.35 -15.71
N ALA A 58 12.06 -27.68 -15.63
CA ALA A 58 11.62 -28.41 -14.44
C ALA A 58 12.50 -28.07 -13.22
N LEU A 59 13.82 -27.98 -13.40
CA LEU A 59 14.76 -27.58 -12.36
C LEU A 59 14.46 -26.17 -11.86
N THR A 60 14.18 -25.22 -12.76
CA THR A 60 13.81 -23.84 -12.39
C THR A 60 12.54 -23.84 -11.54
N ALA A 61 11.53 -24.62 -11.92
CA ALA A 61 10.29 -24.75 -11.15
C ALA A 61 10.53 -25.40 -9.77
N ILE A 62 11.37 -26.44 -9.70
CA ILE A 62 11.72 -27.12 -8.45
C ILE A 62 12.48 -26.17 -7.51
N LEU A 63 13.46 -25.43 -8.03
CA LEU A 63 14.22 -24.44 -7.27
C LEU A 63 13.37 -23.25 -6.80
N PHE A 64 12.22 -23.02 -7.44
CA PHE A 64 11.26 -22.01 -7.00
C PHE A 64 10.39 -22.48 -5.81
N LEU A 65 10.25 -23.79 -5.57
CA LEU A 65 9.39 -24.31 -4.50
C LEU A 65 9.77 -23.82 -3.08
N PRO A 66 11.06 -23.73 -2.69
CA PRO A 66 11.44 -23.14 -1.40
C PRO A 66 11.02 -21.67 -1.29
N VAL A 67 11.22 -20.88 -2.35
CA VAL A 67 10.85 -19.46 -2.40
C VAL A 67 9.33 -19.31 -2.24
N TYR A 68 8.55 -20.11 -2.99
CA TYR A 68 7.10 -20.15 -2.85
C TYR A 68 6.64 -20.48 -1.42
N ASN A 69 7.31 -21.41 -0.74
CA ASN A 69 6.92 -21.83 0.61
C ASN A 69 7.29 -20.84 1.74
N ILE A 70 8.12 -19.83 1.44
CA ILE A 70 8.63 -18.85 2.42
C ILE A 70 8.12 -17.44 2.11
N ALA A 71 8.27 -16.99 0.86
CA ALA A 71 8.06 -15.59 0.48
C ALA A 71 6.64 -15.29 -0.04
N PHE A 72 5.89 -16.29 -0.49
CA PHE A 72 4.56 -16.07 -1.06
C PHE A 72 3.46 -16.07 0.01
N PRO A 73 2.36 -15.30 -0.19
CA PRO A 73 1.26 -15.19 0.76
C PRO A 73 0.32 -16.41 0.69
N ASN A 74 0.85 -17.61 0.90
CA ASN A 74 0.12 -18.88 0.88
C ASN A 74 -0.27 -19.38 2.29
N ARG A 75 -0.09 -18.55 3.32
CA ARG A 75 -0.41 -18.84 4.72
C ARG A 75 -1.34 -17.79 5.30
N ASN A 76 -2.11 -18.19 6.31
CA ASN A 76 -2.94 -17.26 7.08
C ASN A 76 -2.12 -16.59 8.21
N PRO A 77 -2.62 -15.50 8.80
CA PRO A 77 -1.95 -14.81 9.91
C PRO A 77 -1.53 -15.73 11.07
N ALA A 78 -2.42 -16.63 11.49
CA ALA A 78 -2.19 -17.53 12.62
C ALA A 78 -0.99 -18.47 12.38
N TYR A 79 -0.73 -18.85 11.13
CA TYR A 79 0.41 -19.68 10.78
C TYR A 79 1.75 -18.99 11.10
N PHE A 80 1.89 -17.69 10.79
CA PHE A 80 3.11 -16.93 11.06
C PHE A 80 3.36 -16.84 12.57
N VAL A 81 2.31 -16.54 13.33
CA VAL A 81 2.35 -16.45 14.80
C VAL A 81 2.78 -17.78 15.44
N ASN A 82 2.32 -18.90 14.88
CA ASN A 82 2.65 -20.23 15.39
C ASN A 82 4.01 -20.76 14.89
N HIS A 83 4.63 -20.13 13.88
CA HIS A 83 5.90 -20.58 13.29
C HIS A 83 6.92 -19.43 13.12
N PRO A 84 7.17 -18.60 14.14
CA PRO A 84 7.95 -17.38 13.99
C PRO A 84 9.41 -17.65 13.58
N ASP A 85 10.03 -18.71 14.11
CA ASP A 85 11.43 -19.07 13.83
C ASP A 85 11.71 -19.30 12.35
N LYS A 86 10.71 -19.82 11.61
CA LYS A 86 10.83 -20.07 10.16
C LYS A 86 11.04 -18.78 9.38
N TYR A 87 10.47 -17.66 9.85
CA TYR A 87 10.51 -16.36 9.17
C TYR A 87 11.58 -15.44 9.76
N ARG A 88 11.79 -15.52 11.09
CA ARG A 88 12.86 -14.80 11.80
C ARG A 88 14.24 -15.09 11.22
N LYS A 89 14.53 -16.35 10.90
CA LYS A 89 15.83 -16.75 10.31
C LYS A 89 16.13 -16.09 8.95
N TYR A 90 15.11 -15.57 8.27
CA TYR A 90 15.25 -14.83 7.02
C TYR A 90 15.07 -13.32 7.19
N GLY A 91 14.99 -12.82 8.42
CA GLY A 91 14.79 -11.39 8.72
C GLY A 91 13.39 -10.86 8.39
N MET A 92 12.42 -11.73 8.06
CA MET A 92 11.12 -11.31 7.53
C MET A 92 10.15 -10.75 8.58
N LEU A 93 10.46 -10.89 9.87
CA LEU A 93 9.62 -10.41 10.97
C LEU A 93 10.06 -9.05 11.53
N THR A 94 11.19 -8.53 11.08
CA THR A 94 11.66 -7.20 11.47
C THR A 94 11.08 -6.18 10.50
N TRP A 95 10.26 -5.26 11.02
CA TRP A 95 9.62 -4.22 10.22
C TRP A 95 10.58 -3.05 9.98
N GLU A 96 10.15 -2.10 9.16
CA GLU A 96 10.87 -0.85 8.86
C GLU A 96 11.11 0.01 10.12
N ASP A 97 10.35 -0.21 11.20
CA ASP A 97 10.57 0.42 12.51
C ASP A 97 11.73 -0.20 13.31
N GLY A 98 12.37 -1.24 12.76
CA GLY A 98 13.46 -1.99 13.37
C GLY A 98 13.04 -2.95 14.47
N LYS A 99 11.74 -3.10 14.73
CA LYS A 99 11.21 -4.00 15.75
C LYS A 99 10.75 -5.30 15.13
N GLU A 100 10.76 -6.34 15.95
CA GLU A 100 10.21 -7.63 15.56
C GLU A 100 8.71 -7.69 15.83
N HIS A 101 7.95 -8.20 14.86
CA HIS A 101 6.50 -8.31 14.90
C HIS A 101 6.04 -9.74 14.57
N PRO A 102 4.78 -10.11 14.88
CA PRO A 102 4.32 -11.49 14.70
C PRO A 102 4.14 -11.92 13.24
N LEU A 103 4.14 -10.98 12.29
CA LEU A 103 3.94 -11.23 10.86
C LEU A 103 4.89 -10.39 10.02
N PRO A 104 5.22 -10.80 8.78
CA PRO A 104 5.86 -9.92 7.81
C PRO A 104 5.04 -8.66 7.55
N GLN A 105 5.73 -7.52 7.40
CA GLN A 105 5.10 -6.20 7.31
C GLN A 105 4.13 -6.09 6.13
N ASP A 106 4.57 -6.46 4.92
CA ASP A 106 3.75 -6.40 3.70
C ASP A 106 2.45 -7.20 3.85
N PHE A 107 2.50 -8.31 4.58
CA PHE A 107 1.32 -9.12 4.87
C PHE A 107 0.41 -8.40 5.86
N ALA A 108 0.96 -7.89 6.97
CA ALA A 108 0.21 -7.16 7.99
C ALA A 108 -0.45 -5.87 7.44
N ASP A 109 0.18 -5.20 6.49
CA ASP A 109 -0.34 -3.99 5.85
C ASP A 109 -1.66 -4.23 5.12
N MET A 110 -1.83 -5.40 4.47
CA MET A 110 -3.01 -5.68 3.63
C MET A 110 -4.22 -6.22 4.40
N LEU A 111 -4.03 -6.72 5.64
CA LEU A 111 -5.05 -7.45 6.39
C LEU A 111 -6.23 -6.58 6.87
N GLY A 112 -6.07 -5.25 6.92
CA GLY A 112 -7.12 -4.31 7.32
C GLY A 112 -7.91 -3.72 6.16
N TRP A 113 -7.43 -3.83 4.92
CA TRP A 113 -7.93 -3.04 3.79
C TRP A 113 -9.39 -3.32 3.43
N GLN A 114 -9.76 -4.59 3.30
CA GLN A 114 -11.12 -4.97 2.96
C GLN A 114 -12.10 -4.71 4.12
N GLU A 115 -11.64 -4.76 5.38
CA GLU A 115 -12.44 -4.36 6.54
C GLU A 115 -12.72 -2.86 6.50
N LEU A 116 -11.66 -2.04 6.34
CA LEU A 116 -11.73 -0.59 6.25
C LEU A 116 -12.71 -0.14 5.17
N ALA A 117 -12.55 -0.66 3.94
CA ALA A 117 -13.41 -0.28 2.82
C ALA A 117 -14.89 -0.63 3.06
N ARG A 118 -15.19 -1.81 3.63
CA ARG A 118 -16.57 -2.20 3.95
C ARG A 118 -17.20 -1.31 5.02
N LYS A 119 -16.43 -0.93 6.03
CA LYS A 119 -16.89 -0.01 7.07
C LYS A 119 -17.15 1.39 6.52
N VAL A 120 -16.25 1.87 5.65
CA VAL A 120 -16.43 3.15 4.94
C VAL A 120 -17.65 3.11 4.03
N ASP A 121 -17.86 2.05 3.25
CA ASP A 121 -19.05 1.87 2.39
C ASP A 121 -20.34 1.94 3.23
N SER A 122 -20.39 1.21 4.35
CA SER A 122 -21.54 1.21 5.26
C SER A 122 -21.84 2.61 5.81
N LEU A 123 -20.81 3.36 6.21
CA LEU A 123 -20.97 4.73 6.70
C LEU A 123 -21.38 5.69 5.59
N TYR A 124 -20.79 5.53 4.40
CA TYR A 124 -21.08 6.36 3.23
C TYR A 124 -22.55 6.26 2.82
N ASP A 125 -23.13 5.05 2.85
CA ASP A 125 -24.54 4.82 2.55
C ASP A 125 -25.51 5.47 3.55
N GLN A 126 -25.05 5.69 4.78
CA GLN A 126 -25.85 6.29 5.85
C GLN A 126 -25.78 7.83 5.87
N ILE A 127 -24.84 8.43 5.12
CA ILE A 127 -24.66 9.88 5.09
C ILE A 127 -25.64 10.53 4.10
N PRO A 128 -26.37 11.59 4.50
CA PRO A 128 -27.24 12.34 3.61
C PRO A 128 -26.45 12.97 2.45
N ARG A 129 -26.93 12.80 1.21
CA ARG A 129 -26.26 13.27 -0.02
C ARG A 129 -24.80 12.81 -0.05
N SER A 130 -24.61 11.49 0.00
CA SER A 130 -23.30 10.86 0.12
C SER A 130 -22.34 11.26 -1.02
N GLU A 131 -22.85 11.63 -2.19
CA GLU A 131 -22.10 12.18 -3.32
C GLU A 131 -21.28 13.45 -2.98
N ASN A 132 -21.73 14.20 -1.96
CA ASN A 132 -21.08 15.40 -1.42
C ASN A 132 -20.19 15.10 -0.20
N THR A 133 -19.75 13.85 -0.06
CA THR A 133 -18.87 13.40 1.03
C THR A 133 -17.45 13.25 0.52
N LEU A 134 -16.51 13.90 1.22
CA LEU A 134 -15.08 13.69 1.02
C LEU A 134 -14.64 12.51 1.91
N VAL A 135 -13.94 11.54 1.33
CA VAL A 135 -13.30 10.46 2.10
C VAL A 135 -11.80 10.76 2.15
N LEU A 136 -11.33 11.25 3.29
CA LEU A 136 -9.97 11.71 3.50
C LEU A 136 -9.22 10.77 4.45
N CYS A 137 -8.12 10.21 3.97
CA CYS A 137 -7.30 9.25 4.70
C CYS A 137 -5.98 9.88 5.17
N ASP A 138 -5.42 9.35 6.25
CA ASP A 138 -4.12 9.79 6.81
C ASP A 138 -2.95 9.37 5.94
N ASN A 139 -3.09 8.25 5.22
CA ASN A 139 -2.05 7.74 4.33
C ASN A 139 -2.63 7.19 3.02
N TYR A 140 -1.73 7.00 2.04
CA TYR A 140 -2.08 6.53 0.70
C TYR A 140 -2.50 5.05 0.66
N GLY A 141 -2.08 4.24 1.63
CA GLY A 141 -2.48 2.83 1.77
C GLY A 141 -3.95 2.71 2.12
N GLN A 142 -4.43 3.50 3.08
CA GLN A 142 -5.85 3.61 3.44
C GLN A 142 -6.70 4.10 2.26
N ALA A 143 -6.24 5.14 1.56
CA ALA A 143 -6.93 5.65 0.37
C ALA A 143 -7.00 4.58 -0.74
N GLY A 144 -5.87 3.91 -1.01
CA GLY A 144 -5.80 2.80 -1.97
C GLY A 144 -6.70 1.63 -1.60
N ALA A 145 -6.76 1.26 -0.31
CA ALA A 145 -7.62 0.20 0.19
C ALA A 145 -9.11 0.49 -0.10
N ILE A 146 -9.55 1.71 0.20
CA ILE A 146 -10.95 2.12 -0.05
C ILE A 146 -11.22 2.15 -1.54
N ASN A 147 -10.35 2.77 -2.34
CA ASN A 147 -10.53 2.86 -3.79
C ASN A 147 -10.54 1.50 -4.50
N TYR A 148 -9.81 0.51 -3.97
CA TYR A 148 -9.75 -0.83 -4.54
C TYR A 148 -10.94 -1.71 -4.11
N TYR A 149 -11.30 -1.70 -2.82
CA TYR A 149 -12.31 -2.63 -2.27
C TYR A 149 -13.73 -2.06 -2.16
N SER A 150 -13.92 -0.74 -2.22
CA SER A 150 -15.23 -0.11 -2.14
C SER A 150 -16.12 -0.53 -3.31
N LYS A 151 -17.41 -0.76 -3.02
CA LYS A 151 -18.43 -1.03 -4.03
C LYS A 151 -19.30 0.18 -4.34
N ARG A 152 -19.00 1.34 -3.76
CA ARG A 152 -19.79 2.57 -3.86
C ARG A 152 -19.20 3.61 -4.80
N GLY A 153 -18.11 3.26 -5.51
CA GLY A 153 -17.42 4.20 -6.39
C GLY A 153 -16.79 5.37 -5.62
N ILE A 154 -16.46 5.15 -4.34
CA ILE A 154 -15.81 6.14 -3.49
C ILE A 154 -14.43 6.45 -4.08
N LYS A 155 -14.14 7.75 -4.20
CA LYS A 155 -12.80 8.25 -4.51
C LYS A 155 -12.18 8.80 -3.23
N ALA A 156 -11.56 7.93 -2.46
CA ALA A 156 -10.80 8.28 -1.28
C ALA A 156 -9.48 8.95 -1.68
N VAL A 157 -9.10 9.96 -0.91
CA VAL A 157 -7.89 10.77 -1.14
C VAL A 157 -7.07 10.88 0.13
N SER A 158 -5.80 11.25 -0.02
CA SER A 158 -4.87 11.57 1.09
C SER A 158 -3.93 12.68 0.63
N PHE A 159 -3.25 13.33 1.57
CA PHE A 159 -2.19 14.30 1.23
C PHE A 159 -0.85 13.64 0.90
N ASN A 160 -0.79 12.31 0.87
CA ASN A 160 0.43 11.54 0.67
C ASN A 160 0.51 11.03 -0.78
N ALA A 161 1.74 10.81 -1.26
CA ALA A 161 2.00 10.34 -2.62
C ALA A 161 1.31 11.20 -3.69
N ASP A 162 0.84 10.57 -4.76
CA ASP A 162 0.15 11.21 -5.88
C ASP A 162 -1.31 11.57 -5.59
N TYR A 163 -1.91 11.00 -4.54
CA TYR A 163 -3.29 11.28 -4.11
C TYR A 163 -3.56 12.76 -3.81
N ILE A 164 -2.54 13.54 -3.47
CA ILE A 164 -2.68 15.00 -3.27
C ILE A 164 -3.23 15.71 -4.53
N ASN A 165 -3.04 15.11 -5.71
CA ASN A 165 -3.52 15.65 -6.98
C ASN A 165 -4.90 15.09 -7.38
N TRP A 166 -5.50 14.21 -6.58
CA TRP A 166 -6.73 13.48 -6.92
C TRP A 166 -8.00 14.10 -6.30
N PHE A 167 -7.85 15.20 -5.56
CA PHE A 167 -8.97 15.93 -4.96
C PHE A 167 -9.84 16.57 -6.05
N ASP A 168 -11.12 16.19 -6.08
CA ASP A 168 -12.12 16.86 -6.93
C ASP A 168 -12.78 17.99 -6.14
N LEU A 169 -12.34 19.24 -6.37
CA LEU A 169 -12.87 20.42 -5.71
C LEU A 169 -14.00 21.11 -6.50
N ASN A 170 -14.45 20.54 -7.63
CA ASN A 170 -15.50 21.12 -8.45
C ASN A 170 -16.91 20.85 -7.89
N LYS A 171 -17.05 19.83 -7.04
CA LYS A 171 -18.29 19.55 -6.31
C LYS A 171 -18.21 20.03 -4.86
N PRO A 172 -19.30 20.55 -4.27
CA PRO A 172 -19.28 21.03 -2.90
C PRO A 172 -19.25 19.88 -1.89
N TYR A 173 -18.26 19.86 -1.02
CA TYR A 173 -18.23 18.92 0.10
C TYR A 173 -19.05 19.44 1.28
N ARG A 174 -20.03 18.64 1.71
CA ARG A 174 -20.90 18.91 2.86
C ARG A 174 -20.64 17.98 4.03
N ASN A 175 -20.06 16.83 3.75
CA ASN A 175 -19.71 15.82 4.75
C ASN A 175 -18.26 15.36 4.54
N VAL A 176 -17.64 14.83 5.58
CA VAL A 176 -16.30 14.26 5.53
C VAL A 176 -16.29 12.95 6.31
N ILE A 177 -15.80 11.88 5.68
CA ILE A 177 -15.33 10.68 6.37
C ILE A 177 -13.82 10.84 6.52
N ARG A 178 -13.33 10.84 7.75
CA ARG A 178 -11.90 10.95 8.08
C ARG A 178 -11.40 9.61 8.57
N ILE A 179 -10.35 9.10 7.96
CA ILE A 179 -9.63 7.90 8.42
C ILE A 179 -8.33 8.39 9.03
N LYS A 180 -8.09 8.03 10.29
CA LYS A 180 -6.94 8.47 11.06
C LYS A 180 -6.32 7.32 11.82
N ASP A 181 -5.00 7.38 12.01
CA ASP A 181 -4.30 6.36 12.77
C ASP A 181 -4.76 6.31 14.23
N ARG A 182 -4.57 5.15 14.88
CA ARG A 182 -5.09 4.85 16.24
C ARG A 182 -4.77 5.95 17.26
N TRP A 183 -3.58 6.53 17.22
CA TRP A 183 -3.12 7.50 18.22
C TRP A 183 -3.80 8.88 18.09
N GLU A 184 -4.44 9.16 16.95
CA GLU A 184 -5.17 10.41 16.71
C GLU A 184 -6.61 10.37 17.27
N ARG A 185 -7.03 9.23 17.82
CA ARG A 185 -8.40 8.96 18.31
C ARG A 185 -8.97 10.09 19.17
N GLU A 186 -8.18 10.55 20.14
CA GLU A 186 -8.61 11.55 21.13
C GLU A 186 -8.57 12.98 20.59
N ARG A 187 -7.78 13.26 19.55
CA ARG A 187 -7.52 14.63 19.07
C ARG A 187 -8.41 15.02 17.90
N GLU A 188 -8.69 14.10 17.00
CA GLU A 188 -9.37 14.40 15.73
C GLU A 188 -10.76 15.01 15.92
N LEU A 189 -11.53 14.51 16.89
CA LEU A 189 -12.86 15.07 17.20
C LEU A 189 -12.75 16.52 17.67
N ALA A 190 -11.81 16.85 18.55
CA ALA A 190 -11.65 18.20 19.08
C ALA A 190 -11.26 19.20 17.97
N ILE A 191 -10.42 18.77 17.03
CA ILE A 191 -9.93 19.60 15.92
C ILE A 191 -11.02 19.81 14.87
N THR A 192 -11.71 18.75 14.46
CA THR A 192 -12.56 18.80 13.26
C THR A 192 -14.03 19.08 13.59
N SER A 193 -14.52 18.69 14.78
CA SER A 193 -15.95 18.85 15.13
C SER A 193 -16.50 20.28 15.12
N PRO A 194 -15.75 21.36 15.45
CA PRO A 194 -16.29 22.72 15.43
C PRO A 194 -16.83 23.13 14.05
N PHE A 195 -16.31 22.53 12.98
CA PHE A 195 -16.65 22.84 11.60
C PHE A 195 -17.90 22.13 11.07
N PHE A 196 -18.52 21.25 11.86
CA PHE A 196 -19.66 20.43 11.42
C PHE A 196 -20.82 20.48 12.40
N GLY A 197 -22.04 20.24 11.90
CA GLY A 197 -23.25 20.14 12.71
C GLY A 197 -23.29 18.86 13.54
N LYS A 198 -22.76 17.76 13.01
CA LYS A 198 -22.71 16.45 13.67
C LYS A 198 -21.35 15.79 13.44
N SER A 199 -20.75 15.26 14.51
CA SER A 199 -19.42 14.65 14.48
C SER A 199 -19.43 13.38 15.32
N ILE A 200 -18.96 12.26 14.77
CA ILE A 200 -19.01 10.94 15.43
C ILE A 200 -17.70 10.18 15.18
N LEU A 201 -17.16 9.57 16.24
CA LEU A 201 -16.23 8.44 16.09
C LEU A 201 -17.07 7.21 15.74
N ALA A 202 -17.02 6.79 14.49
CA ALA A 202 -17.99 5.86 13.92
C ALA A 202 -17.57 4.40 14.06
N ASP A 203 -16.31 4.06 13.79
CA ASP A 203 -15.79 2.70 13.88
C ASP A 203 -14.24 2.71 13.95
N SER A 204 -13.60 1.54 14.03
CA SER A 204 -12.16 1.37 13.86
C SER A 204 -11.80 -0.03 13.32
N ILE A 205 -10.64 -0.20 12.69
CA ILE A 205 -10.15 -1.51 12.24
C ILE A 205 -9.98 -2.45 13.45
N THR A 206 -10.57 -3.63 13.37
CA THR A 206 -10.64 -4.61 14.47
C THR A 206 -9.71 -5.80 14.29
N ASN A 207 -9.22 -6.06 13.07
CA ASN A 207 -8.26 -7.12 12.84
C ASN A 207 -6.94 -6.85 13.57
N SER A 208 -6.66 -7.60 14.64
CA SER A 208 -5.47 -7.45 15.47
C SER A 208 -4.16 -7.83 14.77
N TYR A 209 -4.23 -8.54 13.64
CA TYR A 209 -3.06 -8.86 12.83
C TYR A 209 -2.73 -7.78 11.80
N ALA A 210 -3.62 -6.82 11.58
CA ALA A 210 -3.36 -5.72 10.67
C ALA A 210 -2.36 -4.75 11.30
N ARG A 211 -1.40 -4.26 10.51
CA ARG A 211 -0.50 -3.17 10.92
C ARG A 211 -1.28 -1.92 11.35
N GLU A 212 -2.39 -1.66 10.66
CA GLU A 212 -3.32 -0.57 10.95
C GLU A 212 -4.40 -0.92 11.99
N TYR A 213 -4.14 -1.89 12.87
CA TYR A 213 -5.08 -2.28 13.93
C TYR A 213 -5.50 -1.06 14.78
N GLY A 214 -6.79 -0.78 14.81
CA GLY A 214 -7.40 0.33 15.54
C GLY A 214 -7.34 1.70 14.86
N THR A 215 -6.93 1.78 13.60
CA THR A 215 -7.21 2.94 12.74
C THR A 215 -8.68 3.29 12.83
N VAL A 216 -8.98 4.57 13.05
CA VAL A 216 -10.29 5.07 13.45
C VAL A 216 -10.97 5.75 12.27
N ILE A 217 -12.27 5.55 12.15
CA ILE A 217 -13.12 6.16 11.13
C ILE A 217 -14.05 7.17 11.82
N PHE A 218 -13.95 8.43 11.42
CA PHE A 218 -14.80 9.51 11.88
C PHE A 218 -15.77 9.93 10.80
N THR A 219 -17.00 10.30 11.18
CA THR A 219 -17.98 10.91 10.29
C THR A 219 -18.31 12.33 10.76
N PHE A 220 -18.20 13.27 9.84
CA PHE A 220 -18.46 14.68 10.04
C PHE A 220 -19.53 15.12 9.03
N ILE A 221 -20.69 15.54 9.52
CA ILE A 221 -21.90 15.75 8.70
C ILE A 221 -22.36 17.20 8.87
N HIS A 222 -22.84 17.80 7.77
CA HIS A 222 -23.31 19.19 7.70
C HIS A 222 -22.22 20.22 8.04
N ALA A 223 -21.29 20.40 7.11
CA ALA A 223 -20.26 21.44 7.21
C ALA A 223 -20.86 22.84 7.44
N LYS A 224 -20.33 23.53 8.46
CA LYS A 224 -20.61 24.93 8.81
C LYS A 224 -19.72 25.92 8.05
N ILE A 225 -18.67 25.42 7.40
CA ILE A 225 -17.70 26.20 6.62
C ILE A 225 -17.61 25.67 5.18
N ASN A 226 -16.90 26.39 4.31
CA ASN A 226 -16.54 25.91 2.99
C ASN A 226 -15.39 24.89 3.08
N ILE A 227 -15.72 23.59 2.97
CA ILE A 227 -14.74 22.51 3.03
C ILE A 227 -13.78 22.57 1.85
N ASN A 228 -14.25 22.88 0.65
CA ASN A 228 -13.42 22.96 -0.55
C ASN A 228 -12.31 24.01 -0.40
N GLU A 229 -12.66 25.20 0.13
CA GLU A 229 -11.68 26.26 0.37
C GLU A 229 -10.63 25.85 1.41
N ARG A 230 -11.07 25.21 2.50
CA ARG A 230 -10.15 24.70 3.52
C ARG A 230 -9.19 23.66 2.95
N ILE A 231 -9.72 22.67 2.23
CA ILE A 231 -8.91 21.61 1.60
C ILE A 231 -7.96 22.20 0.57
N SER A 232 -8.39 23.17 -0.24
CA SER A 232 -7.51 23.87 -1.19
C SER A 232 -6.30 24.53 -0.50
N LYS A 233 -6.53 25.20 0.64
CA LYS A 233 -5.45 25.78 1.45
C LYS A 233 -4.52 24.70 2.02
N GLU A 234 -5.08 23.60 2.52
CA GLU A 234 -4.28 22.47 3.02
C GLU A 234 -3.43 21.83 1.90
N ILE A 235 -4.00 21.61 0.70
CA ILE A 235 -3.26 21.13 -0.49
C ILE A 235 -2.10 22.06 -0.83
N ALA A 236 -2.35 23.38 -0.91
CA ALA A 236 -1.31 24.35 -1.24
C ALA A 236 -0.18 24.36 -0.19
N SER A 237 -0.52 24.27 1.09
CA SER A 237 0.45 24.19 2.19
C SER A 237 1.30 22.92 2.09
N GLU A 238 0.66 21.76 1.88
CA GLU A 238 1.32 20.46 1.76
C GLU A 238 2.25 20.40 0.55
N LYS A 239 1.79 20.91 -0.60
CA LYS A 239 2.62 21.01 -1.81
C LYS A 239 3.83 21.92 -1.59
N THR A 240 3.65 23.06 -0.92
CA THR A 240 4.75 23.97 -0.58
C THR A 240 5.76 23.29 0.35
N ALA A 241 5.29 22.62 1.41
CA ALA A 241 6.15 21.90 2.35
C ALA A 241 6.94 20.77 1.66
N LYS A 242 6.31 20.08 0.70
CA LYS A 242 6.90 18.96 -0.06
C LYS A 242 7.64 19.38 -1.34
N LYS A 243 7.68 20.67 -1.67
CA LYS A 243 8.21 21.22 -2.94
C LYS A 243 7.58 20.58 -4.19
N LEU A 244 6.29 20.26 -4.13
CA LEU A 244 5.52 19.71 -5.24
C LEU A 244 4.96 20.82 -6.14
N PRO A 245 4.75 20.57 -7.45
CA PRO A 245 4.11 21.54 -8.33
C PRO A 245 2.66 21.82 -7.90
N LEU A 246 2.27 23.09 -7.92
CA LEU A 246 0.93 23.59 -7.57
C LEU A 246 -0.15 23.02 -8.48
#